data_AF-A0A2E6H3T9-F1
#
_entry.id   AF-A0A2E6H3T9-F1
#
_cell.length_a   1.000
_cell.length_b   1.000
_cell.length_c   1.000
_cell.angle_alpha   90.00
_cell.angle_beta   90.00
_cell.angle_gamma   90.00
#
_symmetry.space_group_name_H-M   'P 1'
#
loop_
_entity.id
_entity.type
_entity.pdbx_description
1 polymer ?
#
loop_
_entity_poly.entity_id
_entity_poly.type
_entity_poly.pdbx_seq_one_letter_code
_entity_poly.pdbx_strand_id
1 'polypeptide(L)'
;MKMRISLIIVAFFIASCSSKERSELADKMSSMNSPSSKIHDSSVHKDFPKQIGAINFEFDSTDIQEHSKYLLDKVVEEVKKSPVEVLVYIQGHTDRLGPKDYNKLLGLERAISVKAELKKKGIPEKRIRTVSLGENRPLILTNNWKDREYNRRVTIELVPLNPRSTFQKVSQK
;
A
#
# COMPACT_ATOMS: atom_id res chain seq x y z
N MET A 1 -28.78 -45.45 -51.18
CA MET A 1 -27.40 -45.28 -51.70
C MET A 1 -26.43 -45.72 -50.61
N LYS A 2 -25.34 -46.38 -51.01
CA LYS A 2 -24.46 -47.29 -50.25
C LYS A 2 -23.88 -46.77 -48.90
N MET A 3 -23.79 -47.73 -47.96
CA MET A 3 -23.05 -47.74 -46.70
C MET A 3 -21.55 -47.41 -46.86
N ARG A 4 -20.92 -46.83 -45.83
CA ARG A 4 -19.63 -47.30 -45.27
C ARG A 4 -19.53 -47.02 -43.77
N ILE A 5 -19.53 -48.11 -43.02
CA ILE A 5 -19.13 -48.24 -41.62
C ILE A 5 -17.59 -48.33 -41.60
N SER A 6 -16.92 -47.61 -40.71
CA SER A 6 -15.55 -47.95 -40.34
C SER A 6 -15.39 -47.94 -38.82
N LEU A 7 -15.26 -49.16 -38.33
CA LEU A 7 -14.85 -49.63 -37.02
C LEU A 7 -13.48 -49.03 -36.64
N ILE A 8 -13.34 -48.49 -35.42
CA ILE A 8 -12.07 -48.57 -34.67
C ILE A 8 -12.42 -49.06 -33.26
N ILE A 9 -11.88 -50.24 -32.95
CA ILE A 9 -12.11 -51.06 -31.78
C ILE A 9 -10.93 -50.86 -30.82
N VAL A 10 -11.27 -50.61 -29.55
CA VAL A 10 -10.63 -51.06 -28.30
C VAL A 10 -9.26 -50.51 -27.90
N ALA A 11 -9.22 -49.93 -26.70
CA ALA A 11 -8.37 -50.44 -25.62
C ALA A 11 -8.88 -49.96 -24.25
N PHE A 12 -9.61 -50.84 -23.57
CA PHE A 12 -9.79 -50.81 -22.12
C PHE A 12 -8.44 -51.21 -21.50
N PHE A 13 -7.71 -50.28 -20.89
CA PHE A 13 -6.59 -50.61 -20.01
C PHE A 13 -6.93 -50.16 -18.59
N ILE A 14 -7.57 -51.08 -17.88
CA ILE A 14 -7.53 -51.18 -16.42
C ILE A 14 -6.11 -51.54 -16.01
N ALA A 15 -5.43 -50.65 -15.28
CA ALA A 15 -4.22 -50.93 -14.53
C ALA A 15 -4.24 -50.06 -13.27
N SER A 16 -4.68 -50.64 -12.15
CA SER A 16 -3.81 -51.21 -11.12
C SER A 16 -3.63 -50.22 -9.96
N CYS A 17 -4.47 -50.36 -8.92
CA CYS A 17 -4.18 -49.82 -7.60
C CYS A 17 -2.84 -50.39 -7.12
N SER A 18 -1.84 -49.54 -6.95
CA SER A 18 -0.61 -49.87 -6.24
C SER A 18 -0.46 -48.94 -5.04
N SER A 19 -0.60 -49.52 -3.86
CA SER A 19 -0.38 -48.91 -2.56
C SER A 19 1.11 -48.87 -2.25
N LYS A 20 1.79 -47.76 -2.55
CA LYS A 20 3.08 -47.34 -1.95
C LYS A 20 3.46 -45.99 -2.54
N GLU A 21 4.14 -45.16 -1.74
CA GLU A 21 4.64 -43.81 -2.08
C GLU A 21 3.68 -42.63 -1.81
N ARG A 22 3.13 -42.57 -0.58
CA ARG A 22 2.67 -41.31 0.05
C ARG A 22 3.65 -40.76 1.11
N SER A 23 4.87 -41.27 1.14
CA SER A 23 5.83 -41.01 2.23
C SER A 23 7.09 -40.25 1.80
N GLU A 24 7.03 -39.45 0.73
CA GLU A 24 8.20 -38.62 0.33
C GLU A 24 7.84 -37.17 -0.05
N LEU A 25 6.55 -36.80 -0.09
CA LEU A 25 6.12 -35.42 -0.33
C LEU A 25 5.94 -34.61 0.98
N ALA A 26 5.94 -35.27 2.14
CA ALA A 26 5.80 -34.61 3.45
C ALA A 26 7.14 -34.09 4.02
N ASP A 27 8.27 -34.67 3.61
CA ASP A 27 9.59 -34.38 4.20
C ASP A 27 10.35 -33.21 3.55
N LYS A 28 9.84 -32.61 2.47
CA LYS A 28 10.42 -31.40 1.85
C LYS A 28 9.84 -30.07 2.34
N MET A 29 9.03 -30.09 3.40
CA MET A 29 8.59 -28.90 4.16
C MET A 29 9.31 -28.81 5.53
N SER A 30 10.64 -28.97 5.55
CA SER A 30 11.44 -28.72 6.76
C SER A 30 12.77 -27.99 6.50
N SER A 31 12.94 -27.34 5.35
CA SER A 31 14.14 -26.56 5.05
C SER A 31 13.78 -25.17 4.54
N MET A 32 13.44 -24.29 5.47
CA MET A 32 13.89 -22.90 5.48
C MET A 32 13.74 -22.40 6.93
N ASN A 33 14.67 -22.88 7.76
CA ASN A 33 15.05 -22.18 8.98
C ASN A 33 15.61 -20.81 8.58
N SER A 34 14.80 -19.76 8.66
CA SER A 34 15.33 -18.40 8.79
C SER A 34 15.77 -18.23 10.25
N PRO A 35 16.98 -17.73 10.51
CA PRO A 35 17.48 -17.57 11.87
C PRO A 35 16.56 -16.68 12.69
N SER A 36 16.21 -17.18 13.87
CA SER A 36 15.67 -16.43 15.00
C SER A 36 16.52 -15.17 15.25
N SER A 37 16.16 -14.03 14.67
CA SER A 37 16.58 -12.74 15.20
C SER A 37 15.67 -12.42 16.38
N LYS A 38 16.20 -12.62 17.59
CA LYS A 38 15.69 -12.03 18.82
C LYS A 38 15.61 -10.52 18.63
N ILE A 39 14.45 -9.97 18.27
CA ILE A 39 14.17 -8.54 18.38
C ILE A 39 12.99 -8.36 19.32
N HIS A 40 13.29 -7.58 20.34
CA HIS A 40 12.46 -7.15 21.44
C HIS A 40 11.40 -6.15 20.94
N ASP A 41 10.41 -6.63 20.18
CA ASP A 41 9.49 -5.76 19.43
C ASP A 41 8.09 -5.68 20.07
N SER A 42 8.00 -4.99 21.19
CA SER A 42 6.72 -4.52 21.77
C SER A 42 6.51 -3.03 21.53
N SER A 43 7.48 -2.34 20.92
CA SER A 43 7.54 -0.88 20.79
C SER A 43 7.09 -0.39 19.41
N VAL A 44 7.26 -1.17 18.33
CA VAL A 44 6.89 -0.73 16.97
C VAL A 44 5.40 -0.43 16.84
N HIS A 45 4.53 -1.05 17.65
CA HIS A 45 3.08 -0.85 17.56
C HIS A 45 2.60 0.51 18.06
N LYS A 46 3.38 1.20 18.91
CA LYS A 46 3.00 2.52 19.41
C LYS A 46 3.29 3.64 18.42
N ASP A 47 4.23 3.40 17.51
CA ASP A 47 4.74 4.42 16.61
C ASP A 47 4.03 4.42 15.25
N PHE A 48 3.11 3.47 14.99
CA PHE A 48 2.43 3.32 13.72
C PHE A 48 0.90 3.18 13.84
N PRO A 49 0.13 3.70 12.86
CA PRO A 49 0.61 4.45 11.71
C PRO A 49 1.08 5.87 12.09
N LYS A 50 2.14 6.35 11.42
CA LYS A 50 2.81 7.61 11.78
C LYS A 50 2.45 8.70 10.78
N GLN A 51 1.67 9.68 11.20
CA GLN A 51 1.44 10.87 10.39
C GLN A 51 2.67 11.77 10.41
N ILE A 52 3.27 12.03 9.24
CA ILE A 52 4.48 12.86 9.14
C ILE A 52 4.14 14.35 9.04
N GLY A 53 3.05 14.65 8.33
CA GLY A 53 2.53 16.00 8.16
C GLY A 53 1.62 16.13 6.95
N ALA A 54 1.37 17.37 6.53
CA ALA A 54 0.61 17.71 5.33
C ALA A 54 1.35 18.75 4.49
N ILE A 55 1.24 18.61 3.16
CA ILE A 55 1.69 19.59 2.17
C ILE A 55 0.48 20.35 1.68
N ASN A 56 0.49 21.67 1.76
CA ASN A 56 -0.58 22.52 1.25
C ASN A 56 -0.37 22.82 -0.24
N PHE A 57 -1.48 23.10 -0.93
CA PHE A 57 -1.51 23.42 -2.35
C PHE A 57 -2.32 24.68 -2.60
N GLU A 58 -1.86 25.44 -3.58
CA GLU A 58 -2.62 26.56 -4.11
C GLU A 58 -3.92 26.10 -4.77
N PHE A 59 -4.83 27.06 -4.95
CA PHE A 59 -6.07 26.80 -5.67
C PHE A 59 -5.77 26.27 -7.07
N ASP A 60 -6.46 25.19 -7.44
CA ASP A 60 -6.35 24.55 -8.75
C ASP A 60 -4.92 24.14 -9.19
N SER A 61 -4.02 23.93 -8.23
CA SER A 61 -2.63 23.59 -8.51
C SER A 61 -2.24 22.20 -7.98
N THR A 62 -1.32 21.56 -8.70
CA THR A 62 -0.62 20.32 -8.34
C THR A 62 0.86 20.55 -7.99
N ASP A 63 1.29 21.82 -7.95
CA ASP A 63 2.69 22.18 -7.72
C ASP A 63 3.03 22.16 -6.24
N ILE A 64 4.15 21.52 -5.93
CA ILE A 64 4.67 21.47 -4.56
C ILE A 64 5.54 22.70 -4.35
N GLN A 65 5.12 23.55 -3.42
CA GLN A 65 5.83 24.77 -3.08
C GLN A 65 7.20 24.46 -2.44
N GLU A 66 8.19 25.33 -2.68
CA GLU A 66 9.57 25.11 -2.21
C GLU A 66 9.64 24.92 -0.70
N HIS A 67 8.89 25.72 0.05
CA HIS A 67 8.82 25.64 1.51
C HIS A 67 8.19 24.35 2.02
N SER A 68 7.55 23.52 1.18
CA SER A 68 6.98 22.23 1.57
C SER A 68 7.96 21.08 1.34
N LYS A 69 9.09 21.31 0.65
CA LYS A 69 10.07 20.26 0.33
C LYS A 69 10.77 19.69 1.58
N TYR A 70 10.92 20.46 2.65
CA TYR A 70 11.48 19.94 3.91
C TYR A 70 10.67 18.77 4.46
N LEU A 71 9.35 18.77 4.26
CA LEU A 71 8.50 17.68 4.74
C LEU A 71 8.76 16.40 3.96
N LEU A 72 9.08 16.50 2.66
CA LEU A 72 9.49 15.36 1.85
C LEU A 72 10.83 14.77 2.32
N ASP A 73 11.77 15.63 2.72
CA ASP A 73 13.03 15.19 3.32
C ASP A 73 12.80 14.46 4.64
N LYS A 74 11.92 15.00 5.49
CA LYS A 74 11.50 14.34 6.73
C LYS A 74 10.87 12.97 6.47
N VAL A 75 10.03 12.82 5.46
CA VAL A 75 9.46 11.51 5.08
C VAL A 75 10.57 10.53 4.71
N VAL A 76 11.54 10.94 3.90
CA VAL A 76 12.67 10.09 3.49
C VAL A 76 13.50 9.67 4.71
N GLU A 77 13.79 10.59 5.62
CA GLU A 77 14.50 10.29 6.86
C GLU A 77 13.74 9.28 7.73
N GLU A 78 12.45 9.47 7.92
CA GLU A 78 11.60 8.61 8.75
C GLU A 78 11.48 7.21 8.15
N VAL A 79 11.40 7.11 6.82
CA VAL A 79 11.42 5.84 6.10
C VAL A 79 12.76 5.11 6.26
N LYS A 80 13.89 5.83 6.31
CA LYS A 80 15.24 5.27 6.52
C LYS A 80 15.50 4.88 7.97
N LYS A 81 15.02 5.66 8.93
CA LYS A 81 15.18 5.42 10.38
C LYS A 81 14.23 4.34 10.90
N SER A 82 13.18 4.00 10.15
CA SER A 82 12.21 2.99 10.58
C SER A 82 12.87 1.62 10.75
N PRO A 83 12.68 0.96 11.91
CA PRO A 83 13.25 -0.36 12.16
C PRO A 83 12.55 -1.48 11.38
N VAL A 84 11.39 -1.19 10.78
CA VAL A 84 10.59 -2.12 9.99
C VAL A 84 10.33 -1.58 8.60
N GLU A 85 9.98 -2.45 7.66
CA GLU A 85 9.61 -1.99 6.32
C GLU A 85 8.21 -1.32 6.36
N VAL A 86 8.17 -0.06 5.95
CA VAL A 86 6.94 0.77 5.92
C VAL A 86 6.52 1.14 4.50
N LEU A 87 5.21 1.20 4.26
CA LEU A 87 4.57 1.91 3.16
C LEU A 87 4.44 3.40 3.48
N VAL A 88 4.68 4.23 2.46
CA VAL A 88 4.31 5.65 2.46
C VAL A 88 2.93 5.76 1.84
N TYR A 89 1.93 6.07 2.66
CA TYR A 89 0.56 6.29 2.24
C TYR A 89 0.30 7.78 2.08
N ILE A 90 -0.06 8.18 0.86
CA ILE A 90 -0.23 9.57 0.43
C ILE A 90 -1.70 9.78 0.10
N GLN A 91 -2.35 10.70 0.80
CA GLN A 91 -3.78 10.96 0.61
C GLN A 91 -3.97 12.41 0.15
N GLY A 92 -4.55 12.58 -1.03
CA GLY A 92 -4.86 13.90 -1.58
C GLY A 92 -6.25 14.39 -1.20
N HIS A 93 -6.34 15.66 -0.84
CA HIS A 93 -7.56 16.35 -0.46
C HIS A 93 -7.74 17.62 -1.30
N THR A 94 -8.99 18.05 -1.40
CA THR A 94 -9.36 19.34 -1.99
C THR A 94 -10.24 20.12 -1.02
N ASP A 95 -10.44 21.40 -1.31
CA ASP A 95 -11.61 22.09 -0.76
C ASP A 95 -12.88 21.66 -1.50
N ARG A 96 -14.02 22.26 -1.12
CA ARG A 96 -15.36 21.90 -1.59
C ARG A 96 -15.81 22.65 -2.85
N LEU A 97 -14.90 23.37 -3.52
CA LEU A 97 -15.25 24.13 -4.72
C LEU A 97 -15.22 23.21 -5.94
N GLY A 98 -16.25 23.33 -6.78
CA GLY A 98 -16.34 22.61 -8.04
C GLY A 98 -16.96 21.21 -7.91
N PRO A 99 -17.00 20.46 -9.03
CA PRO A 99 -17.62 19.14 -9.07
C PRO A 99 -16.84 18.10 -8.25
N LYS A 100 -17.57 17.18 -7.60
CA LYS A 100 -16.97 16.11 -6.79
C LYS A 100 -15.96 15.24 -7.55
N ASP A 101 -16.26 14.88 -8.80
CA ASP A 101 -15.36 14.05 -9.62
C ASP A 101 -14.09 14.80 -10.01
N TYR A 102 -14.22 16.10 -10.28
CA TYR A 102 -13.06 16.99 -10.50
C TYR A 102 -12.18 17.04 -9.24
N ASN A 103 -12.78 17.26 -8.08
CA ASN A 103 -12.08 17.28 -6.80
C ASN A 103 -11.40 15.94 -6.49
N LYS A 104 -12.02 14.82 -6.87
CA LYS A 104 -11.39 13.50 -6.75
C LYS A 104 -10.17 13.37 -7.66
N LEU A 105 -10.25 13.83 -8.91
CA LEU A 105 -9.12 13.81 -9.83
C LEU A 105 -7.98 14.72 -9.35
N LEU A 106 -8.27 15.98 -9.02
CA LEU A 106 -7.27 16.95 -8.55
C LEU A 106 -6.56 16.47 -7.27
N GLY A 107 -7.30 15.89 -6.32
CA GLY A 107 -6.70 15.27 -5.15
C GLY A 107 -5.74 14.12 -5.52
N LEU A 108 -6.08 13.31 -6.53
CA LEU A 108 -5.23 12.21 -6.98
C LEU A 108 -3.94 12.75 -7.64
N GLU A 109 -4.08 13.75 -8.50
CA GLU A 109 -2.94 14.37 -9.18
C GLU A 109 -1.96 14.99 -8.20
N ARG A 110 -2.45 15.69 -7.17
CA ARG A 110 -1.60 16.20 -6.06
C ARG A 110 -0.85 15.07 -5.35
N ALA A 111 -1.53 13.97 -5.04
CA ALA A 111 -0.89 12.81 -4.42
C ALA A 111 0.18 12.18 -5.35
N ILE A 112 -0.05 12.18 -6.66
CA ILE A 112 0.91 11.72 -7.66
C ILE A 112 2.13 12.65 -7.74
N SER A 113 1.96 13.98 -7.67
CA SER A 113 3.08 14.93 -7.60
C SER A 113 3.98 14.65 -6.39
N VAL A 114 3.39 14.44 -5.21
CA VAL A 114 4.15 14.08 -4.00
C VAL A 114 4.87 12.74 -4.16
N LYS A 115 4.19 11.74 -4.74
CA LYS A 115 4.82 10.44 -5.06
C LYS A 115 6.02 10.61 -5.99
N ALA A 116 5.92 11.44 -7.03
CA ALA A 116 7.00 11.67 -7.98
C ALA A 116 8.22 12.29 -7.29
N GLU A 117 8.02 13.29 -6.42
CA GLU A 117 9.12 13.90 -5.66
C GLU A 117 9.77 12.92 -4.67
N LEU A 118 8.98 12.10 -3.96
CA LEU A 118 9.53 11.08 -3.07
C LEU A 118 10.30 9.99 -3.81
N LYS A 119 9.87 9.63 -5.04
CA LYS A 119 10.63 8.74 -5.92
C LYS A 119 11.97 9.35 -6.31
N LYS A 120 12.01 10.63 -6.69
CA LYS A 120 13.26 11.35 -7.00
C LYS A 120 14.22 11.36 -5.80
N LYS A 121 13.68 11.44 -4.58
CA LYS A 121 14.45 11.35 -3.34
C LYS A 121 14.83 9.92 -2.91
N GLY A 122 14.53 8.92 -3.75
CA GLY A 122 15.01 7.55 -3.60
C GLY A 122 14.05 6.58 -2.89
N ILE A 123 12.80 6.97 -2.61
CA ILE A 123 11.81 6.01 -2.10
C ILE A 123 11.33 5.12 -3.25
N PRO A 124 11.48 3.77 -3.16
CA PRO A 124 11.01 2.88 -4.22
C PRO A 124 9.51 2.99 -4.43
N GLU A 125 9.06 3.02 -5.69
CA GLU A 125 7.65 3.14 -6.04
C GLU A 125 6.76 2.07 -5.39
N LYS A 126 7.27 0.84 -5.26
CA LYS A 126 6.56 -0.26 -4.60
C LYS A 126 6.19 0.05 -3.14
N ARG A 127 6.92 0.96 -2.47
CA ARG A 127 6.69 1.42 -1.10
C ARG A 127 5.76 2.62 -1.01
N ILE A 128 5.28 3.17 -2.12
CA ILE A 128 4.40 4.34 -2.12
C ILE A 128 3.00 3.94 -2.59
N ARG A 129 1.97 4.40 -1.88
CA ARG A 129 0.57 4.23 -2.23
C ARG A 129 -0.12 5.58 -2.19
N THR A 130 -0.91 5.87 -3.22
CA THR A 130 -1.61 7.15 -3.40
C THR A 130 -3.10 6.93 -3.45
N VAL A 131 -3.87 7.78 -2.79
CA VAL A 131 -5.33 7.81 -2.88
C VAL A 131 -5.81 9.25 -2.93
N SER A 132 -6.99 9.48 -3.51
CA SER A 132 -7.69 10.74 -3.39
C SER A 132 -8.92 10.59 -2.50
N LEU A 133 -9.04 11.50 -1.55
CA LEU A 133 -10.23 11.67 -0.72
C LEU A 133 -11.12 12.80 -1.26
N GLY A 134 -10.62 13.57 -2.24
CA GLY A 134 -11.28 14.75 -2.78
C GLY A 134 -11.74 15.69 -1.65
N GLU A 135 -12.96 16.18 -1.77
CA GLU A 135 -13.59 17.06 -0.78
C GLU A 135 -14.22 16.33 0.43
N ASN A 136 -14.22 14.99 0.45
CA ASN A 136 -15.03 14.21 1.40
C ASN A 136 -14.47 14.17 2.84
N ARG A 137 -13.21 14.59 3.03
CA ARG A 137 -12.51 14.58 4.33
C ARG A 137 -11.89 15.96 4.62
N PRO A 138 -12.72 17.00 4.79
CA PRO A 138 -12.23 18.33 5.12
C PRO A 138 -11.55 18.31 6.49
N LEU A 139 -10.43 19.02 6.61
CA LEU A 139 -9.81 19.31 7.91
C LEU A 139 -10.59 20.41 8.62
N ILE A 140 -11.02 21.42 7.87
CA ILE A 140 -11.80 22.54 8.38
C ILE A 140 -13.16 22.59 7.68
N LEU A 141 -14.23 22.58 8.48
CA LEU A 141 -15.60 22.56 7.99
C LEU A 141 -16.10 23.94 7.53
N THR A 142 -15.55 25.03 8.05
CA THR A 142 -15.99 26.41 7.80
C THR A 142 -15.77 26.85 6.34
N ASN A 143 -16.71 27.64 5.83
CA ASN A 143 -16.77 27.99 4.40
C ASN A 143 -15.97 29.25 4.01
N ASN A 144 -15.21 29.87 4.90
CA ASN A 144 -14.45 31.08 4.56
C ASN A 144 -13.27 30.76 3.61
N TRP A 145 -12.74 31.76 2.92
CA TRP A 145 -11.68 31.55 1.91
C TRP A 145 -10.34 31.10 2.52
N LYS A 146 -9.96 31.71 3.65
CA LYS A 146 -8.69 31.42 4.34
C LYS A 146 -8.63 29.97 4.83
N ASP A 147 -9.73 29.45 5.35
CA ASP A 147 -9.79 28.11 5.94
C ASP A 147 -9.76 26.99 4.88
N ARG A 148 -10.16 27.31 3.62
CA ARG A 148 -10.16 26.35 2.52
C ARG A 148 -8.75 25.92 2.12
N GLU A 149 -7.75 26.77 2.33
CA GLU A 149 -6.37 26.43 2.03
C GLU A 149 -5.89 25.21 2.81
N TYR A 150 -6.26 25.11 4.09
CA TYR A 150 -5.96 23.93 4.91
C TYR A 150 -6.65 22.65 4.43
N ASN A 151 -7.69 22.75 3.60
CA ASN A 151 -8.33 21.61 2.97
C ASN A 151 -7.63 21.17 1.67
N ARG A 152 -6.97 22.10 0.96
CA ARG A 152 -6.16 21.81 -0.22
C ARG A 152 -4.80 21.27 0.21
N ARG A 153 -4.77 19.99 0.59
CA ARG A 153 -3.57 19.37 1.14
C ARG A 153 -3.35 17.95 0.66
N VAL A 154 -2.13 17.47 0.80
CA VAL A 154 -1.78 16.05 0.76
C VAL A 154 -1.24 15.65 2.12
N THR A 155 -1.83 14.63 2.73
CA THR A 155 -1.31 14.06 3.98
C THR A 155 -0.40 12.87 3.67
N ILE A 156 0.62 12.67 4.51
CA ILE A 156 1.56 11.57 4.38
C ILE A 156 1.62 10.80 5.69
N GLU A 157 1.41 9.49 5.59
CA GLU A 157 1.37 8.56 6.70
C GLU A 157 2.29 7.37 6.40
N LEU A 158 3.04 6.92 7.40
CA LEU A 158 3.84 5.71 7.30
C LEU A 158 3.07 4.55 7.94
N VAL A 159 3.02 3.41 7.25
CA VAL A 159 2.27 2.22 7.69
C VAL A 159 3.14 0.97 7.53
N PRO A 160 3.27 0.08 8.52
CA PRO A 160 4.03 -1.16 8.37
C PRO A 160 3.50 -2.06 7.24
N LEU A 161 4.41 -2.64 6.44
CA LEU A 161 4.03 -3.52 5.32
C LEU A 161 3.39 -4.84 5.78
N ASN A 162 3.77 -5.34 6.94
CA ASN A 162 3.22 -6.55 7.51
C ASN A 162 2.54 -6.25 8.86
N PRO A 163 1.24 -5.94 8.87
CA PRO A 163 0.52 -5.70 10.10
C PRO A 163 0.34 -6.99 10.93
N ARG A 164 0.53 -8.20 10.37
CA ARG A 164 0.28 -9.44 11.12
C ARG A 164 1.38 -9.79 12.13
N SER A 165 2.63 -9.35 11.93
CA SER A 165 3.63 -9.45 13.00
C SER A 165 3.22 -8.64 14.24
N THR A 166 2.35 -7.65 14.05
CA THR A 166 1.89 -6.72 15.08
C THR A 166 0.72 -7.24 15.91
N PHE A 167 -0.25 -7.90 15.29
CA PHE A 167 -1.47 -8.32 15.99
C PHE A 167 -1.40 -9.74 16.60
N GLN A 168 -0.50 -10.61 16.14
CA GLN A 168 -0.52 -12.03 16.54
C GLN A 168 0.03 -12.33 17.95
N LYS A 169 0.65 -11.35 18.63
CA LYS A 169 1.15 -11.52 20.02
C LYS A 169 0.27 -10.91 21.10
N VAL A 170 -0.74 -10.11 20.76
CA VAL A 170 -1.63 -9.47 21.75
C VAL A 170 -2.67 -10.46 22.30
N SER A 171 -3.02 -11.50 21.53
CA SER A 171 -4.05 -12.47 21.91
C SER A 171 -3.54 -13.65 22.79
N GLN A 172 -2.27 -13.66 23.19
CA GLN A 172 -1.69 -14.72 24.04
C GLN A 172 -1.22 -14.21 25.40
N LYS A 173 -1.88 -13.18 25.95
CA LYS A 173 -1.69 -12.76 27.33
C LYS A 173 -3.00 -12.80 28.09
#